data_AF-A0A933YHL7-F1
#
_entry.id   AF-A0A933YHL7-F1
#
_cell.length_a   1.000
_cell.length_b   1.000
_cell.length_c   1.000
_cell.angle_alpha   90.00
_cell.angle_beta   90.00
_cell.angle_gamma   90.00
#
_symmetry.space_group_name_H-M   'P 1'
#
loop_
_entity.id
_entity.type
_entity.pdbx_description
1 polymer ?
#
loop_
_entity_poly.entity_id
_entity_poly.type
_entity_poly.pdbx_seq_one_letter_code
_entity_poly.pdbx_strand_id
1 'polypeptide(L)' 'LEGDLKIDFENTTAVTNELPDLKKKIKLLVRIEVDNADKAYKEIKKDRKLLSKPVTRPWGMRNFYLLDPDDNLIEVYQKL' A
#
# COMPACT_ATOMS: atom_id res chain seq x y z
N LEU A 1 22.16 -1.62 -22.40
CA LEU A 1 21.45 -0.38 -21.99
C LEU A 1 20.32 -0.80 -21.06
N GLU A 2 20.66 -1.32 -19.88
CA GLU A 2 19.67 -1.50 -18.81
C GLU A 2 19.89 -0.33 -17.87
N GLY A 3 19.02 0.67 -17.97
CA GLY A 3 19.07 1.85 -17.14
C GLY A 3 18.54 1.51 -15.75
N ASP A 4 19.35 1.77 -14.73
CA ASP A 4 18.93 1.72 -13.34
C ASP A 4 17.70 2.61 -13.14
N LEU A 5 16.55 1.99 -12.85
CA LEU A 5 15.35 2.70 -12.46
C LEU A 5 15.54 3.23 -11.03
N LYS A 6 16.09 4.44 -10.92
CA LYS A 6 16.12 5.20 -9.66
C LYS A 6 14.75 5.83 -9.43
N ILE A 7 14.05 5.37 -8.40
CA ILE A 7 12.82 6.00 -7.92
C ILE A 7 13.08 6.52 -6.51
N ASP A 8 13.25 7.83 -6.40
CA ASP A 8 13.20 8.58 -5.14
C ASP A 8 11.82 9.25 -5.06
N PHE A 9 11.00 8.79 -4.13
CA PHE A 9 9.93 9.58 -3.54
C PHE A 9 10.12 9.38 -2.05
N GLU A 10 10.33 10.45 -1.29
CA GLU A 10 10.94 10.47 0.06
C GLU A 10 10.42 9.46 1.09
N ASN A 11 9.34 8.70 0.82
CA ASN A 11 8.82 7.61 1.65
C ASN A 11 8.23 6.38 0.90
N THR A 12 8.54 6.12 -0.38
CA THR A 12 7.94 4.99 -1.13
C THR A 12 8.93 3.86 -1.41
N THR A 13 8.65 2.65 -0.90
CA THR A 13 9.35 1.41 -1.30
C THR A 13 8.51 0.63 -2.31
N ALA A 14 9.05 0.41 -3.52
CA ALA A 14 8.50 -0.54 -4.48
C ALA A 14 8.96 -1.96 -4.14
N VAL A 15 8.03 -2.88 -3.85
CA VAL A 15 8.34 -4.29 -3.59
C VAL A 15 7.63 -5.15 -4.63
N THR A 16 8.38 -6.03 -5.31
CA THR A 16 7.86 -6.96 -6.32
C THR A 16 7.81 -8.39 -5.76
N ASN A 17 7.09 -8.62 -4.66
CA ASN A 17 6.88 -9.97 -4.15
C ASN A 17 5.38 -10.33 -4.13
N GLU A 18 5.07 -11.61 -4.36
CA GLU A 18 3.72 -12.14 -4.22
C GLU A 18 3.26 -11.97 -2.76
N LEU A 19 2.23 -11.13 -2.55
CA LEU A 19 1.56 -11.03 -1.26
C LEU A 19 0.58 -12.22 -1.16
N PRO A 20 0.78 -13.17 -0.23
CA PRO A 20 0.00 -14.42 -0.19
C PRO A 20 -1.50 -14.21 0.00
N ASP A 21 -1.91 -13.07 0.55
CA ASP A 21 -3.32 -12.70 0.75
C ASP A 21 -4.00 -12.13 -0.51
N LEU A 22 -3.24 -11.76 -1.55
CA LEU A 22 -3.75 -11.24 -2.81
C LEU A 22 -3.55 -12.28 -3.94
N LYS A 23 -4.64 -12.91 -4.39
CA LYS A 23 -4.65 -13.86 -5.51
C LYS A 23 -4.35 -13.24 -6.90
N LYS A 24 -3.85 -12.00 -6.98
CA LYS A 24 -3.64 -11.24 -8.23
C LYS A 24 -2.16 -10.88 -8.35
N LYS A 25 -1.59 -11.06 -9.55
CA LYS A 25 -0.20 -10.64 -9.84
C LYS A 25 -0.12 -9.12 -9.72
N ILE A 26 0.67 -8.63 -8.77
CA ILE A 26 0.79 -7.21 -8.45
C ILE A 26 1.89 -6.62 -9.31
N LYS A 27 1.59 -5.58 -10.10
CA LYS A 27 2.57 -4.91 -10.96
C LYS A 27 3.51 -4.01 -10.16
N LEU A 28 2.98 -3.35 -9.13
CA LEU A 28 3.69 -2.42 -8.25
C LEU A 28 2.99 -2.40 -6.88
N LEU A 29 3.78 -2.51 -5.81
CA LEU A 29 3.35 -2.22 -4.44
C LEU A 29 3.92 -0.86 -4.03
N VAL A 30 3.06 0.06 -3.63
CA VAL A 30 3.41 1.33 -3.00
C VAL A 30 3.06 1.23 -1.52
N ARG A 31 4.04 1.48 -0.63
CA ARG A 31 3.81 1.51 0.81
C ARG A 31 3.85 2.96 1.30
N ILE A 32 2.82 3.38 2.01
CA ILE A 32 2.69 4.75 2.53
C ILE A 32 2.56 4.66 4.05
N GLU A 33 3.53 5.23 4.76
CA GLU A 33 3.44 5.39 6.21
C GLU A 33 2.55 6.59 6.55
N VAL A 34 1.67 6.42 7.53
CA VAL A 34 0.78 7.48 8.04
C VAL A 34 0.76 7.47 9.57
N ASP A 35 0.49 8.63 10.16
CA ASP A 35 0.34 8.75 11.61
C ASP A 35 -0.89 8.02 12.14
N ASN A 36 -1.96 7.93 11.33
CA ASN A 36 -3.23 7.31 11.72
C ASN A 36 -3.92 6.61 10.53
N ALA A 37 -3.86 5.28 10.51
CA ALA A 37 -4.43 4.46 9.44
C ALA A 37 -5.96 4.53 9.37
N ASP A 38 -6.67 4.64 10.50
CA ASP A 38 -8.14 4.74 10.52
C ASP A 38 -8.62 6.08 9.97
N LYS A 39 -7.92 7.17 10.29
CA LYS A 39 -8.23 8.49 9.76
C LYS A 39 -8.01 8.52 8.25
N ALA A 40 -6.85 8.04 7.78
CA ALA A 40 -6.55 7.94 6.36
C ALA A 40 -7.61 7.11 5.60
N TYR A 41 -8.02 5.96 6.16
CA TYR A 41 -9.06 5.12 5.57
C TYR A 41 -10.40 5.85 5.40
N LYS A 42 -10.78 6.73 6.33
CA LYS A 42 -12.02 7.52 6.25
C LYS A 42 -11.93 8.67 5.24
N GLU A 43 -10.74 9.22 5.03
CA GLU A 43 -10.50 10.37 4.14
C GLU A 43 -10.26 9.96 2.68
N ILE A 44 -9.96 8.69 2.42
CA ILE A 44 -9.82 8.18 1.05
C ILE A 44 -11.13 8.34 0.28
N LYS A 45 -11.01 9.00 -0.88
CA LYS A 45 -12.12 9.26 -1.79
C LYS A 45 -12.67 7.96 -2.39
N LYS A 46 -13.97 7.98 -2.72
CA LYS A 46 -14.73 6.81 -3.22
C LYS A 46 -14.31 6.33 -4.62
N ASP A 47 -13.49 7.08 -5.35
CA ASP A 47 -12.97 6.70 -6.66
C ASP A 47 -11.80 5.69 -6.57
N ARG A 48 -11.37 5.33 -5.35
CA ARG A 48 -10.38 4.29 -5.10
C ARG A 48 -11.05 2.99 -4.65
N LYS A 49 -10.54 1.86 -5.13
CA LYS A 49 -11.06 0.54 -4.75
C LYS A 49 -10.37 0.07 -3.47
N LEU A 50 -11.05 0.24 -2.34
CA LEU A 50 -10.62 -0.32 -1.05
C LEU A 50 -10.71 -1.85 -1.10
N LEU A 51 -9.61 -2.52 -0.76
CA LEU A 51 -9.53 -3.98 -0.71
C LEU A 51 -9.73 -4.52 0.71
N SER A 52 -9.37 -3.73 1.73
CA SER A 52 -9.54 -4.12 3.13
C SER A 52 -9.84 -2.91 4.02
N LYS A 53 -10.43 -3.16 5.19
CA LYS A 53 -10.45 -2.21 6.31
C LYS A 53 -9.08 -2.18 7.02
N PRO A 54 -8.80 -1.18 7.87
CA PRO A 54 -7.60 -1.16 8.72
C PRO A 54 -7.61 -2.32 9.72
N VAL A 55 -6.52 -3.08 9.74
CA VAL A 55 -6.33 -4.25 10.62
C VAL A 55 -5.02 -4.10 11.37
N THR A 56 -5.06 -4.36 12.68
CA THR A 56 -3.86 -4.48 13.51
C THR A 56 -3.27 -5.86 13.30
N ARG A 57 -1.98 -5.90 12.94
CA ARG A 57 -1.22 -7.10 12.68
C ARG A 57 -0.38 -7.48 13.92
N PRO A 58 -0.08 -8.77 14.14
CA PRO A 58 0.68 -9.24 15.30
C PRO A 58 2.08 -8.63 15.45
N TRP A 59 2.68 -8.15 14.36
CA TRP A 59 4.02 -7.56 14.32
C TRP A 59 4.04 -6.03 14.52
N GLY A 60 3.04 -5.47 15.20
CA GLY A 60 3.04 -4.04 15.56
C GLY A 60 2.77 -3.08 14.40
N MET A 61 1.96 -3.48 13.43
CA MET A 61 1.52 -2.61 12.33
C MET A 61 0.01 -2.57 12.21
N ARG A 62 -0.55 -1.40 11.89
CA ARG A 62 -1.94 -1.24 11.47
C ARG A 62 -1.99 -0.85 10.01
N ASN A 63 -2.59 -1.66 9.16
CA ASN A 63 -2.59 -1.42 7.71
C ASN A 63 -3.90 -1.74 7.01
N PHE A 64 -4.08 -1.16 5.83
CA PHE A 64 -5.11 -1.54 4.87
C PHE A 64 -4.59 -1.41 3.44
N TYR A 65 -5.36 -1.95 2.49
CA TYR A 65 -4.99 -1.99 1.09
C TYR A 65 -6.04 -1.32 0.20
N LEU A 66 -5.59 -0.64 -0.84
CA LEU A 66 -6.41 -0.11 -1.92
C LEU A 66 -5.74 -0.30 -3.27
N LEU A 67 -6.52 -0.19 -4.34
CA LEU A 67 -6.01 -0.01 -5.70
C LEU A 67 -6.13 1.45 -6.12
N ASP A 68 -5.09 1.95 -6.79
CA ASP A 68 -5.18 3.15 -7.59
C ASP A 68 -5.93 2.88 -8.92
N PRO A 69 -6.22 3.91 -9.74
CA PRO A 69 -6.92 3.73 -11.02
C PRO A 69 -6.17 2.85 -12.03
N ASP A 70 -4.85 2.71 -11.89
CA ASP A 70 -3.98 1.92 -12.76
C ASP A 70 -3.79 0.48 -12.25
N ASP A 71 -4.59 0.06 -11.26
CA ASP A 71 -4.59 -1.27 -10.66
C ASP A 71 -3.31 -1.59 -9.86
N ASN A 72 -2.54 -0.58 -9.44
CA ASN A 72 -1.40 -0.77 -8.54
C ASN A 72 -1.88 -0.98 -7.10
N LEU A 73 -1.20 -1.85 -6.35
CA LEU A 73 -1.52 -2.07 -4.95
C LEU A 73 -0.87 -0.98 -4.11
N ILE A 74 -1.68 -0.32 -3.27
CA ILE A 74 -1.20 0.59 -2.25
C ILE A 74 -1.47 -0.04 -0.88
N GLU A 75 -0.42 -0.18 -0.08
CA GLU A 75 -0.50 -0.45 1.36
C GLU A 75 -0.37 0.88 2.11
N VAL A 76 -1.40 1.23 2.88
CA VAL A 76 -1.33 2.34 3.84
C VAL A 76 -1.13 1.74 5.21
N TYR A 77 -0.06 2.12 5.91
CA TYR A 77 0.32 1.52 7.17
C TYR A 77 0.72 2.55 8.22
N GLN A 78 0.53 2.17 9.48
CA GLN A 78 0.93 2.91 10.68
C GLN A 78 1.71 1.93 11.56
N LYS A 79 2.89 2.35 12.04
CA LYS A 79 3.62 1.61 13.09
C LYS A 79 2.93 1.86 14.44
N LEU A 80 2.77 0.79 15.22
CA LEU A 80 2.15 0.82 16.56
C LEU A 80 3.19 0.73 17.67
#